data_AF-A0ABC8WWV7-F1
#
_entry.id   AF-A0ABC8WWV7-F1
#
_cell.length_a   1.000
_cell.length_b   1.000
_cell.length_c   1.000
_cell.angle_alpha   90.00
_cell.angle_beta   90.00
_cell.angle_gamma   90.00
#
_symmetry.space_group_name_H-M   'P 1'
#
loop_
_entity.id
_entity.type
_entity.pdbx_description
1 polymer ?
#
loop_
_entity_poly.entity_id
_entity_poly.type
_entity_poly.pdbx_seq_one_letter_code
_entity_poly.pdbx_strand_id
1 'polypeptide(L)'
;MGSCNANGPERASDFHPTVWGDFFINYSPEPLQKSEEWMTERANQLKEKISGMFEACTTIAEQLKLVDTLQHLSIDHHFNKQILAVLSSIHGTEFNSTCLYEVALRFRLLRQQGFWVSPDEFNRFKDENRNFDVDLTNDARGLLSLYNAAYLFTHGEAELEEAILFARQHLESMRNNLEYPLAQQVNRALHLPLSRTLRRVEALHYISEYKAEPTHNSSLLEFAKLDFDLLQRLHLKELKALSRWWKDLYNEEGLTYSRDRVVECYLWSYTAYYEKEYSRARMILAKLIAVIILTDDTYDVRATLEECRKFNEAIQRWEESATSLLPDYMKKLYLKLMNIFKEFEDELKPNEKYRVAFSRKAFQVLSSNYLQEAEWCHSGYKPRFKDQVKVSTVCSGAPFASVGLLVGMGDDVATKEALEWASCCTDAVQAFAEVTRFMNDLASFKRGKNKNDVASSVECYISEHGVTSDVACAKIDSLVEDAWKTINRARFEHNELLPAVQRVVDITVSMPLMYGDKKDVFTFCDGLKGVIKRLFLKPALL
;
A
#
# COMPACT_ATOMS: atom_id res chain seq x y z
N MET A 1 9.91 36.73 -19.93
CA MET A 1 11.22 36.45 -20.54
C MET A 1 12.29 36.66 -19.47
N GLY A 2 12.80 35.57 -18.91
CA GLY A 2 13.97 35.55 -18.04
C GLY A 2 14.83 34.39 -18.50
N SER A 3 16.00 34.70 -19.05
CA SER A 3 16.98 33.78 -19.61
C SER A 3 17.46 32.77 -18.56
N CYS A 4 17.22 31.48 -18.76
CA CYS A 4 17.89 30.42 -18.00
C CYS A 4 19.34 30.32 -18.49
N ASN A 5 20.26 30.89 -17.69
CA ASN A 5 21.69 30.69 -17.88
C ASN A 5 22.03 29.19 -17.78
N ALA A 6 22.52 28.62 -18.87
CA ALA A 6 23.38 27.46 -18.86
C ALA A 6 24.69 27.83 -18.15
N ASN A 7 25.14 26.99 -17.22
CA ASN A 7 26.26 27.17 -16.27
C ASN A 7 25.86 27.84 -14.93
N GLY A 8 25.23 27.06 -14.05
CA GLY A 8 25.13 27.34 -12.61
C GLY A 8 25.78 26.21 -11.80
N PRO A 9 26.27 26.48 -10.58
CA PRO A 9 26.98 25.51 -9.74
C PRO A 9 26.07 24.34 -9.32
N GLU A 10 26.67 23.19 -8.99
CA GLU A 10 26.02 22.01 -8.40
C GLU A 10 25.00 22.46 -7.33
N ARG A 11 23.71 22.28 -7.63
CA ARG A 11 22.62 22.73 -6.75
C ARG A 11 22.49 21.70 -5.62
N ALA A 12 22.73 22.12 -4.38
CA ALA A 12 22.37 21.33 -3.21
C ALA A 12 20.86 21.05 -3.25
N SER A 13 20.46 19.79 -3.04
CA SER A 13 19.03 19.46 -2.99
C SER A 13 18.42 20.00 -1.69
N ASP A 14 17.16 20.43 -1.77
CA ASP A 14 16.38 20.89 -0.60
C ASP A 14 15.87 19.71 0.27
N PHE A 15 16.32 18.48 0.00
CA PHE A 15 15.88 17.30 0.74
C PHE A 15 16.56 17.24 2.10
N HIS A 16 15.76 17.03 3.15
CA HIS A 16 16.31 16.79 4.47
C HIS A 16 16.99 15.41 4.55
N PRO A 17 18.06 15.26 5.36
CA PRO A 17 18.73 13.98 5.54
C PRO A 17 17.80 12.93 6.15
N THR A 18 18.13 11.65 5.98
CA THR A 18 17.41 10.55 6.64
C THR A 18 17.31 10.78 8.16
N VAL A 19 16.13 10.51 8.72
CA VAL A 19 15.90 10.64 10.18
C VAL A 19 16.48 9.48 10.99
N TRP A 20 17.08 8.50 10.29
CA TRP A 20 17.59 7.25 10.85
C TRP A 20 19.12 7.18 10.89
N GLY A 21 19.82 7.86 9.97
CA GLY A 21 21.26 7.70 9.79
C GLY A 21 21.64 6.22 9.69
N ASP A 22 22.70 5.82 10.40
CA ASP A 22 23.14 4.42 10.47
C ASP A 22 22.38 3.57 11.52
N PHE A 23 21.26 4.05 12.08
CA PHE A 23 20.58 3.39 13.20
C PHE A 23 20.30 1.91 12.92
N PHE A 24 19.61 1.56 11.84
CA PHE A 24 19.24 0.17 11.53
C PHE A 24 20.46 -0.71 11.16
N ILE A 25 21.56 -0.11 10.72
CA ILE A 25 22.82 -0.83 10.45
C ILE A 25 23.48 -1.26 11.77
N ASN A 26 23.48 -0.36 12.76
CA ASN A 26 24.15 -0.56 14.04
C ASN A 26 23.24 -1.17 15.10
N TYR A 27 21.92 -1.13 14.89
CA TYR A 27 20.94 -1.65 15.82
C TYR A 27 21.08 -3.16 16.00
N SER A 28 21.04 -3.55 17.27
CA SER A 28 20.95 -4.94 17.71
C SER A 28 19.75 -5.01 18.65
N PRO A 29 18.66 -5.70 18.27
CA PRO A 29 17.47 -5.75 19.10
C PRO A 29 17.75 -6.47 20.42
N GLU A 30 17.16 -5.96 21.50
CA GLU A 30 17.30 -6.52 22.85
C GLU A 30 16.93 -8.01 22.88
N PRO A 31 17.46 -8.84 23.79
CA PRO A 31 17.00 -10.22 23.91
C PRO A 31 15.50 -10.28 24.18
N LEU A 32 14.77 -11.15 23.47
CA LEU A 32 13.37 -11.42 23.79
C LEU A 32 13.28 -12.10 25.17
N GLN A 33 12.15 -11.94 25.86
CA GLN A 33 11.91 -12.59 27.15
C GLN A 33 12.02 -14.13 27.06
N LYS A 34 11.79 -14.69 25.87
CA LYS A 34 11.87 -16.11 25.54
C LYS A 34 12.73 -16.30 24.29
N SER A 35 13.37 -17.45 24.14
CA SER A 35 14.17 -17.74 22.95
C SER A 35 13.31 -17.84 21.69
N GLU A 36 13.87 -17.47 20.53
CA GLU A 36 13.19 -17.60 19.21
C GLU A 36 12.70 -19.04 18.97
N GLU A 37 13.47 -20.05 19.40
CA GLU A 37 13.09 -21.47 19.34
C GLU A 37 11.84 -21.77 20.18
N TRP A 38 11.81 -21.32 21.44
CA TRP A 38 10.65 -21.52 22.30
C TRP A 38 9.41 -20.83 21.76
N MET A 39 9.55 -19.58 21.29
CA MET A 39 8.41 -18.83 20.74
C MET A 39 7.87 -19.49 19.49
N THR A 40 8.74 -20.02 18.63
CA THR A 40 8.35 -20.76 17.42
C THR A 40 7.59 -22.03 17.78
N GLU A 41 8.11 -22.82 18.72
CA GLU A 41 7.44 -24.04 19.19
C GLU A 41 6.07 -23.74 19.81
N ARG A 42 6.00 -22.70 20.67
CA ARG A 42 4.74 -22.26 21.26
C ARG A 42 3.75 -21.75 20.21
N ALA A 43 4.23 -21.00 19.23
CA ALA A 43 3.40 -20.51 18.13
C ALA A 43 2.82 -21.68 17.30
N ASN A 44 3.60 -22.74 17.04
CA ASN A 44 3.11 -23.93 16.35
C ASN A 44 2.01 -24.64 17.14
N GLN A 45 2.17 -24.81 18.45
CA GLN A 45 1.14 -25.40 19.31
C GLN A 45 -0.16 -24.58 19.31
N LEU A 46 -0.03 -23.25 19.36
CA LEU A 46 -1.19 -22.35 19.31
C LEU A 46 -1.86 -22.38 17.94
N LYS A 47 -1.08 -22.48 16.86
CA LYS A 47 -1.59 -22.62 15.49
C LYS A 47 -2.47 -23.87 15.35
N GLU A 48 -2.04 -25.03 15.85
CA GLU A 48 -2.86 -26.25 15.86
C GLU A 48 -4.14 -26.08 16.69
N LYS A 49 -4.03 -25.45 17.87
CA LYS A 49 -5.20 -25.16 18.70
C LYS A 49 -6.22 -24.26 17.99
N ILE A 50 -5.75 -23.23 17.28
CA ILE A 50 -6.59 -22.31 16.52
C ILE A 50 -7.19 -23.00 15.31
N SER A 51 -6.46 -23.89 14.63
CA SER A 51 -7.02 -24.76 13.58
C SER A 51 -8.23 -25.55 14.10
N GLY A 52 -8.12 -26.14 15.30
CA GLY A 52 -9.25 -26.82 15.95
C GLY A 52 -10.43 -25.90 16.32
N MET A 53 -10.22 -24.58 16.44
CA MET A 53 -11.33 -23.64 16.67
C MET A 53 -12.23 -23.50 15.45
N PHE A 54 -11.70 -23.63 14.24
CA PHE A 54 -12.52 -23.62 13.02
C PHE A 54 -13.52 -24.77 13.00
N GLU A 55 -13.08 -25.96 13.44
CA GLU A 55 -13.93 -27.16 13.53
C GLU A 55 -14.95 -27.07 14.68
N ALA A 56 -14.59 -26.37 15.76
CA ALA A 56 -15.45 -26.19 16.93
C ALA A 56 -16.56 -25.14 16.71
N CYS A 57 -16.44 -24.25 15.73
CA CYS A 57 -17.48 -23.27 15.43
C CYS A 57 -18.72 -23.97 14.87
N THR A 58 -19.88 -23.75 15.50
CA THR A 58 -21.15 -24.41 15.14
C THR A 58 -22.08 -23.50 14.36
N THR A 59 -21.86 -22.19 14.42
CA THR A 59 -22.70 -21.17 13.76
C THR A 59 -21.90 -20.30 12.80
N ILE A 60 -22.59 -19.72 11.81
CA ILE A 60 -22.01 -18.74 10.87
C ILE A 60 -21.46 -17.52 11.64
N ALA A 61 -22.15 -17.06 12.68
CA ALA A 61 -21.71 -15.92 13.48
C ALA A 61 -20.38 -16.18 14.20
N GLU A 62 -20.19 -17.38 14.79
CA GLU A 62 -18.93 -17.79 15.40
C GLU A 62 -17.80 -17.85 14.37
N GLN A 63 -18.06 -18.44 13.21
CA GLN A 63 -17.09 -18.54 12.12
C GLN A 63 -16.64 -17.16 11.62
N LEU A 64 -17.59 -16.25 11.36
CA LEU A 64 -17.29 -14.89 10.93
C LEU A 64 -16.50 -14.12 11.98
N LYS A 65 -16.88 -14.23 13.26
CA LYS A 65 -16.17 -13.57 14.36
C LYS A 65 -14.74 -14.09 14.52
N LEU A 66 -14.51 -15.40 14.33
CA LEU A 66 -13.17 -15.98 14.36
C LEU A 66 -12.32 -15.43 13.22
N VAL A 67 -12.83 -15.45 11.98
CA VAL A 67 -12.12 -14.90 10.81
C VAL A 67 -11.79 -13.42 11.01
N ASP A 68 -12.76 -12.64 11.49
CA ASP A 68 -12.57 -11.21 11.74
C ASP A 68 -11.50 -10.94 12.80
N THR A 69 -11.53 -11.70 13.88
CA THR A 69 -10.53 -11.61 14.96
C THR A 69 -9.14 -11.94 14.44
N LEU A 70 -9.00 -12.97 13.60
CA LEU A 70 -7.72 -13.34 12.99
C LEU A 70 -7.17 -12.23 12.08
N GLN A 71 -8.03 -11.59 11.28
CA GLN A 71 -7.64 -10.48 10.41
C GLN A 71 -7.22 -9.23 11.21
N HIS A 72 -8.01 -8.85 12.22
CA HIS A 72 -7.70 -7.70 13.07
C HIS A 72 -6.43 -7.92 13.91
N LEU A 73 -6.15 -9.15 14.35
CA LEU A 73 -4.89 -9.52 15.00
C LEU A 73 -3.73 -9.74 14.00
N SER A 74 -3.99 -9.65 12.69
CA SER A 74 -3.01 -9.83 11.61
C SER A 74 -2.28 -11.19 11.64
N ILE A 75 -3.02 -12.24 11.99
CA ILE A 75 -2.55 -13.64 12.04
C ILE A 75 -3.33 -14.55 11.07
N ASP A 76 -4.21 -13.97 10.26
CA ASP A 76 -5.03 -14.62 9.25
C ASP A 76 -4.19 -15.39 8.20
N HIS A 77 -3.00 -14.87 7.87
CA HIS A 77 -2.10 -15.47 6.88
C HIS A 77 -1.69 -16.92 7.21
N HIS A 78 -1.73 -17.33 8.48
CA HIS A 78 -1.48 -18.71 8.89
C HIS A 78 -2.60 -19.69 8.54
N PHE A 79 -3.78 -19.18 8.22
CA PHE A 79 -5.03 -19.93 8.10
C PHE A 79 -5.76 -19.66 6.78
N ASN A 80 -5.05 -19.19 5.74
CA ASN A 80 -5.63 -18.82 4.44
C ASN A 80 -6.57 -19.89 3.87
N LYS A 81 -6.18 -21.18 3.96
CA LYS A 81 -7.00 -22.30 3.45
C LYS A 81 -8.29 -22.48 4.25
N GLN A 82 -8.20 -22.44 5.58
CA GLN A 82 -9.35 -22.56 6.48
C GLN A 82 -10.31 -21.38 6.30
N ILE A 83 -9.78 -20.16 6.25
CA ILE A 83 -10.55 -18.93 6.02
C ILE A 83 -11.28 -19.01 4.69
N LEU A 84 -10.58 -19.38 3.60
CA LEU A 84 -11.19 -19.51 2.29
C LEU A 84 -12.30 -20.57 2.29
N ALA A 85 -12.07 -21.74 2.89
CA ALA A 85 -13.06 -22.80 2.98
C ALA A 85 -14.33 -22.38 3.74
N VAL A 86 -14.15 -21.70 4.88
CA VAL A 86 -15.25 -21.15 5.69
C VAL A 86 -16.05 -20.13 4.90
N LEU A 87 -15.37 -19.15 4.29
CA LEU A 87 -16.04 -18.07 3.57
C LEU A 87 -16.72 -18.57 2.29
N SER A 88 -16.15 -19.56 1.62
CA SER A 88 -16.77 -20.22 0.46
C SER A 88 -18.06 -20.94 0.87
N SER A 89 -18.05 -21.65 1.99
CA SER A 89 -19.23 -22.31 2.54
C SER A 89 -20.31 -21.29 2.91
N ILE A 90 -19.92 -20.23 3.63
CA ILE A 90 -20.83 -19.15 4.03
C ILE A 90 -21.42 -18.44 2.81
N HIS A 91 -20.63 -18.17 1.76
CA HIS A 91 -21.09 -17.49 0.55
C HIS A 91 -22.31 -18.16 -0.09
N GLY A 92 -22.34 -19.51 -0.10
CA GLY A 92 -23.45 -20.29 -0.66
C GLY A 92 -24.73 -20.34 0.17
N THR A 93 -24.79 -19.68 1.34
CA THR A 93 -25.96 -19.68 2.23
C THR A 93 -26.78 -18.39 2.10
N GLU A 94 -28.04 -18.39 2.50
CA GLU A 94 -28.85 -17.17 2.55
C GLU A 94 -28.40 -16.22 3.68
N PHE A 95 -28.57 -14.92 3.48
CA PHE A 95 -28.44 -13.93 4.53
C PHE A 95 -29.74 -13.89 5.33
N ASN A 96 -29.80 -14.59 6.46
CA ASN A 96 -31.02 -14.69 7.29
C ASN A 96 -30.92 -13.96 8.64
N SER A 97 -29.77 -13.34 8.94
CA SER A 97 -29.60 -12.57 10.18
C SER A 97 -30.36 -11.24 10.12
N THR A 98 -30.97 -10.88 11.25
CA THR A 98 -31.57 -9.57 11.51
C THR A 98 -30.62 -8.63 12.25
N CYS A 99 -29.40 -9.07 12.55
CA CYS A 99 -28.37 -8.29 13.23
C CYS A 99 -27.52 -7.53 12.20
N LEU A 100 -27.54 -6.19 12.27
CA LEU A 100 -26.77 -5.33 11.35
C LEU A 100 -25.27 -5.66 11.39
N TYR A 101 -24.72 -5.87 12.59
CA TYR A 101 -23.32 -6.24 12.76
C TYR A 101 -22.95 -7.51 11.98
N GLU A 102 -23.76 -8.57 12.07
CA GLU A 102 -23.48 -9.85 11.41
C GLU A 102 -23.58 -9.75 9.89
N VAL A 103 -24.62 -9.07 9.38
CA VAL A 103 -24.81 -8.89 7.93
C VAL A 103 -23.68 -8.05 7.34
N ALA A 104 -23.34 -6.92 7.98
CA ALA A 104 -22.24 -6.07 7.54
C ALA A 104 -20.88 -6.77 7.63
N LEU A 105 -20.64 -7.55 8.69
CA LEU A 105 -19.41 -8.33 8.85
C LEU A 105 -19.28 -9.38 7.74
N ARG A 106 -20.36 -10.13 7.49
CA ARG A 106 -20.39 -11.13 6.42
C ARG A 106 -20.15 -10.50 5.05
N PHE A 107 -20.83 -9.40 4.75
CA PHE A 107 -20.64 -8.64 3.51
C PHE A 107 -19.18 -8.24 3.33
N ARG A 108 -18.58 -7.63 4.36
CA ARG A 108 -17.19 -7.17 4.34
C ARG A 108 -16.21 -8.32 4.08
N LEU A 109 -16.29 -9.39 4.89
CA LEU A 109 -15.35 -10.51 4.80
C LEU A 109 -15.43 -11.22 3.45
N LEU A 110 -16.64 -11.40 2.91
CA LEU A 110 -16.85 -12.00 1.59
C LEU A 110 -16.28 -11.11 0.47
N ARG A 111 -16.64 -9.82 0.45
CA ARG A 111 -16.15 -8.86 -0.55
C ARG A 111 -14.63 -8.70 -0.53
N GLN A 112 -14.01 -8.68 0.66
CA GLN A 112 -12.55 -8.63 0.80
C GLN A 112 -11.85 -9.87 0.22
N GLN A 113 -12.51 -11.02 0.24
CA GLN A 113 -11.98 -12.29 -0.27
C GLN A 113 -12.38 -12.59 -1.72
N GLY A 114 -12.89 -11.58 -2.44
CA GLY A 114 -13.24 -11.72 -3.86
C GLY A 114 -14.59 -12.40 -4.12
N PHE A 115 -15.41 -12.62 -3.08
CA PHE A 115 -16.78 -13.09 -3.27
C PHE A 115 -17.72 -11.91 -3.51
N TRP A 116 -18.46 -11.95 -4.63
CA TRP A 116 -19.51 -10.99 -4.88
C TRP A 116 -20.70 -11.20 -3.93
N VAL A 117 -21.19 -10.11 -3.34
CA VAL A 117 -22.38 -10.07 -2.47
C VAL A 117 -23.19 -8.83 -2.82
N SER A 118 -24.49 -8.94 -3.10
CA SER A 118 -25.29 -7.76 -3.47
C SER A 118 -25.34 -6.74 -2.32
N PRO A 119 -25.23 -5.43 -2.59
CA PRO A 119 -25.50 -4.40 -1.59
C PRO A 119 -26.97 -4.40 -1.11
N ASP A 120 -27.87 -5.02 -1.87
CA ASP A 120 -29.28 -5.19 -1.52
C ASP A 120 -29.49 -5.95 -0.20
N GLU A 121 -28.48 -6.67 0.27
CA GLU A 121 -28.54 -7.33 1.58
C GLU A 121 -28.79 -6.34 2.73
N PHE A 122 -28.47 -5.06 2.54
CA PHE A 122 -28.76 -4.01 3.51
C PHE A 122 -30.18 -3.43 3.42
N ASN A 123 -30.96 -3.74 2.38
CA ASN A 123 -32.34 -3.24 2.23
C ASN A 123 -33.26 -3.72 3.36
N ARG A 124 -32.94 -4.85 4.00
CA ARG A 124 -33.68 -5.36 5.18
C ARG A 124 -33.63 -4.43 6.40
N PHE A 125 -32.67 -3.51 6.42
CA PHE A 125 -32.47 -2.54 7.50
C PHE A 125 -33.08 -1.18 7.16
N LYS A 126 -33.88 -1.13 6.09
CA LYS A 126 -34.55 0.08 5.61
C LYS A 126 -36.07 -0.02 5.78
N ASP A 127 -36.69 1.12 6.02
CA ASP A 127 -38.14 1.28 6.11
C ASP A 127 -38.81 1.29 4.71
N GLU A 128 -40.13 1.43 4.69
CA GLU A 128 -40.91 1.51 3.44
C GLU A 128 -40.53 2.72 2.56
N ASN A 129 -39.93 3.77 3.15
CA ASN A 129 -39.42 4.95 2.46
C ASN A 129 -37.98 4.78 1.97
N ARG A 130 -37.39 3.58 2.15
CA ARG A 130 -35.99 3.24 1.83
C ARG A 130 -34.94 3.96 2.67
N ASN A 131 -35.31 4.49 3.83
CA ASN A 131 -34.38 5.06 4.80
C ASN A 131 -33.95 4.00 5.81
N PHE A 132 -32.72 4.05 6.30
CA PHE A 132 -32.29 3.17 7.38
C PHE A 132 -33.14 3.36 8.65
N ASP A 133 -33.47 2.25 9.30
CA ASP A 133 -34.31 2.23 10.49
C ASP A 133 -33.69 3.05 11.64
N VAL A 134 -34.52 3.85 12.31
CA VAL A 134 -34.13 4.70 13.44
C VAL A 134 -33.64 3.87 14.62
N ASP A 135 -34.10 2.63 14.77
CA ASP A 135 -33.65 1.74 15.85
C ASP A 135 -32.16 1.39 15.75
N LEU A 136 -31.58 1.46 14.55
CA LEU A 136 -30.15 1.22 14.31
C LEU A 136 -29.25 2.34 14.85
N THR A 137 -29.82 3.52 15.09
CA THR A 137 -29.05 4.73 15.45
C THR A 137 -28.37 4.64 16.81
N ASN A 138 -28.74 3.65 17.64
CA ASN A 138 -28.12 3.35 18.93
C ASN A 138 -27.15 2.15 18.88
N ASP A 139 -27.07 1.41 17.76
CA ASP A 139 -26.17 0.26 17.62
C ASP A 139 -24.80 0.69 17.08
N ALA A 140 -23.96 1.20 17.97
CA ALA A 140 -22.59 1.64 17.64
C ALA A 140 -21.75 0.56 16.92
N ARG A 141 -21.90 -0.71 17.32
CA ARG A 141 -21.11 -1.81 16.77
C ARG A 141 -21.62 -2.23 15.39
N GLY A 142 -22.94 -2.30 15.20
CA GLY A 142 -23.55 -2.51 13.90
C GLY A 142 -23.21 -1.40 12.91
N LEU A 143 -23.32 -0.13 13.33
CA LEU A 143 -22.99 1.03 12.50
C LEU A 143 -21.50 1.05 12.11
N LEU A 144 -20.58 0.73 13.02
CA LEU A 144 -19.16 0.62 12.71
C LEU A 144 -18.88 -0.50 11.68
N SER A 145 -19.56 -1.65 11.83
CA SER A 145 -19.46 -2.76 10.88
C SER A 145 -20.00 -2.35 9.50
N LEU A 146 -21.17 -1.70 9.45
CA LEU A 146 -21.79 -1.19 8.22
C LEU A 146 -20.88 -0.17 7.52
N TYR A 147 -20.37 0.81 8.26
CA TYR A 147 -19.45 1.82 7.76
C TYR A 147 -18.24 1.16 7.08
N ASN A 148 -17.56 0.25 7.77
CA ASN A 148 -16.38 -0.44 7.21
C ASN A 148 -16.72 -1.34 6.01
N ALA A 149 -17.88 -1.99 6.02
CA ALA A 149 -18.37 -2.83 4.93
C ALA A 149 -18.70 -2.01 3.68
N ALA A 150 -19.38 -0.87 3.84
CA ALA A 150 -19.85 -0.05 2.75
C ALA A 150 -18.70 0.62 1.96
N TYR A 151 -17.53 0.83 2.57
CA TYR A 151 -16.32 1.28 1.84
C TYR A 151 -15.74 0.26 0.85
N LEU A 152 -16.32 -0.94 0.73
CA LEU A 152 -16.00 -1.93 -0.32
C LEU A 152 -16.89 -1.81 -1.56
N PHE A 153 -17.69 -0.75 -1.64
CA PHE A 153 -18.48 -0.40 -2.80
C PHE A 153 -17.66 -0.24 -4.08
N THR A 154 -18.33 -0.49 -5.19
CA THR A 154 -17.86 -0.43 -6.57
C THR A 154 -18.70 0.58 -7.35
N HIS A 155 -18.37 0.83 -8.63
CA HIS A 155 -19.14 1.77 -9.44
C HIS A 155 -20.61 1.34 -9.57
N GLY A 156 -21.53 2.29 -9.36
CA GLY A 156 -22.97 2.07 -9.49
C GLY A 156 -23.70 1.65 -8.20
N GLU A 157 -23.00 1.55 -7.07
CA GLU A 157 -23.58 1.12 -5.78
C GLU A 157 -23.90 2.33 -4.87
N ALA A 158 -24.83 3.18 -5.29
CA ALA A 158 -25.20 4.41 -4.57
C ALA A 158 -25.79 4.14 -3.16
N GLU A 159 -26.44 3.00 -2.98
CA GLU A 159 -26.96 2.54 -1.69
C GLU A 159 -25.86 2.33 -0.63
N LEU A 160 -24.63 1.97 -1.04
CA LEU A 160 -23.50 1.87 -0.11
C LEU A 160 -22.93 3.25 0.22
N GLU A 161 -22.97 4.21 -0.71
CA GLU A 161 -22.62 5.61 -0.43
C GLU A 161 -23.58 6.20 0.62
N GLU A 162 -24.89 5.93 0.48
CA GLU A 162 -25.91 6.29 1.48
C GLU A 162 -25.62 5.63 2.84
N ALA A 163 -25.27 4.33 2.85
CA ALA A 163 -24.92 3.61 4.07
C ALA A 163 -23.70 4.22 4.79
N ILE A 164 -22.68 4.67 4.03
CA ILE A 164 -21.52 5.37 4.58
C ILE A 164 -21.95 6.66 5.28
N LEU A 165 -22.78 7.47 4.62
CA LEU A 165 -23.25 8.75 5.17
C LEU A 165 -24.08 8.55 6.43
N PHE A 166 -25.03 7.61 6.40
CA PHE A 166 -25.85 7.26 7.56
C PHE A 166 -25.00 6.79 8.74
N ALA A 167 -24.14 5.80 8.53
CA ALA A 167 -23.31 5.25 9.59
C ALA A 167 -22.33 6.29 10.16
N ARG A 168 -21.71 7.11 9.30
CA ARG A 168 -20.81 8.20 9.72
C ARG A 168 -21.52 9.19 10.63
N GLN A 169 -22.68 9.70 10.22
CA GLN A 169 -23.44 10.70 10.98
C GLN A 169 -23.75 10.22 12.40
N HIS A 170 -24.23 8.98 12.54
CA HIS A 170 -24.59 8.44 13.85
C HIS A 170 -23.35 8.10 14.70
N LEU A 171 -22.30 7.53 14.10
CA LEU A 171 -21.03 7.29 14.78
C LEU A 171 -20.40 8.59 15.31
N GLU A 172 -20.40 9.67 14.52
CA GLU A 172 -19.92 10.99 14.94
C GLU A 172 -20.71 11.56 16.12
N SER A 173 -22.03 11.37 16.13
CA SER A 173 -22.92 11.80 17.22
C SER A 173 -22.63 11.07 18.54
N MET A 174 -22.32 9.77 18.49
CA MET A 174 -22.15 8.97 19.70
C MET A 174 -20.69 8.83 20.17
N ARG A 175 -19.68 9.16 19.34
CA ARG A 175 -18.26 8.84 19.59
C ARG A 175 -17.72 9.26 20.97
N ASN A 176 -18.24 10.35 21.55
CA ASN A 176 -17.80 10.87 22.85
C ASN A 176 -18.43 10.13 24.05
N ASN A 177 -19.46 9.32 23.81
CA ASN A 177 -20.21 8.58 24.84
C ASN A 177 -19.92 7.07 24.82
N LEU A 178 -19.06 6.61 23.90
CA LEU A 178 -18.68 5.20 23.80
C LEU A 178 -17.60 4.85 24.83
N GLU A 179 -17.63 3.63 25.33
CA GLU A 179 -16.59 3.09 26.21
C GLU A 179 -15.44 2.48 25.41
N TYR A 180 -14.29 2.32 26.08
CA TYR A 180 -13.16 1.57 25.54
C TYR A 180 -13.49 0.06 25.49
N PRO A 181 -13.13 -0.67 24.42
CA PRO A 181 -12.31 -0.24 23.27
C PRO A 181 -13.07 0.38 22.10
N LEU A 182 -14.39 0.27 22.05
CA LEU A 182 -15.20 0.65 20.89
C LEU A 182 -15.04 2.13 20.52
N ALA A 183 -14.91 3.02 21.51
CA ALA A 183 -14.64 4.44 21.27
C ALA A 183 -13.38 4.69 20.42
N GLN A 184 -12.32 3.92 20.67
CA GLN A 184 -11.06 4.06 19.93
C GLN A 184 -11.18 3.50 18.51
N GLN A 185 -11.89 2.39 18.35
CA GLN A 185 -12.16 1.80 17.03
C GLN A 185 -13.00 2.74 16.15
N VAL A 186 -14.05 3.34 16.71
CA VAL A 186 -14.90 4.32 15.99
C VAL A 186 -14.09 5.55 15.59
N ASN A 187 -13.29 6.11 16.50
CA ASN A 187 -12.46 7.28 16.17
C ASN A 187 -11.45 6.99 15.06
N ARG A 188 -10.82 5.81 15.05
CA ARG A 188 -9.90 5.41 13.98
C ARG A 188 -10.63 5.22 12.65
N ALA A 189 -11.75 4.49 12.64
CA ALA A 189 -12.50 4.21 11.41
C ALA A 189 -13.06 5.49 10.76
N LEU A 190 -13.54 6.45 11.56
CA LEU A 190 -14.04 7.74 11.06
C LEU A 190 -12.94 8.59 10.40
N HIS A 191 -11.69 8.44 10.84
CA HIS A 191 -10.53 9.07 10.20
C HIS A 191 -10.12 8.34 8.92
N LEU A 192 -10.01 7.01 8.98
CA LEU A 192 -9.70 6.16 7.83
C LEU A 192 -10.44 4.82 7.98
N PRO A 193 -11.32 4.44 7.04
CA PRO A 193 -12.08 3.19 7.15
C PRO A 193 -11.16 1.97 7.15
N LEU A 194 -11.61 0.89 7.79
CA LEU A 194 -10.82 -0.33 7.97
C LEU A 194 -10.36 -0.93 6.64
N SER A 195 -11.20 -0.88 5.60
CA SER A 195 -10.87 -1.39 4.26
C SER A 195 -9.72 -0.65 3.57
N ARG A 196 -9.39 0.56 4.05
CA ARG A 196 -8.29 1.41 3.57
C ARG A 196 -7.19 1.59 4.61
N THR A 197 -7.20 0.81 5.69
CA THR A 197 -6.21 0.87 6.77
C THR A 197 -5.24 -0.30 6.68
N LEU A 198 -3.95 -0.02 6.88
CA LEU A 198 -2.91 -1.04 6.90
C LEU A 198 -3.10 -2.02 8.07
N ARG A 199 -3.32 -3.30 7.75
CA ARG A 199 -3.58 -4.38 8.72
C ARG A 199 -2.58 -4.40 9.88
N ARG A 200 -1.27 -4.30 9.59
CA ARG A 200 -0.22 -4.32 10.62
C ARG A 200 -0.20 -3.09 11.51
N VAL A 201 -0.64 -1.94 11.00
CA VAL A 201 -0.80 -0.72 11.82
C VAL A 201 -2.04 -0.84 12.69
N GLU A 202 -3.14 -1.36 12.16
CA GLU A 202 -4.36 -1.60 12.94
C GLU A 202 -4.16 -2.64 14.04
N ALA A 203 -3.43 -3.73 13.75
CA ALA A 203 -3.13 -4.78 14.73
C ALA A 203 -2.39 -4.25 15.98
N LEU A 204 -1.52 -3.24 15.83
CA LEU A 204 -0.86 -2.60 16.98
C LEU A 204 -1.86 -2.02 17.99
N HIS A 205 -2.99 -1.52 17.51
CA HIS A 205 -4.08 -1.02 18.35
C HIS A 205 -4.95 -2.17 18.84
N TYR A 206 -5.37 -3.03 17.90
CA TYR A 206 -6.34 -4.08 18.18
C TYR A 206 -5.85 -5.12 19.19
N ILE A 207 -4.54 -5.43 19.25
CA ILE A 207 -3.99 -6.36 20.26
C ILE A 207 -4.34 -5.92 21.70
N SER A 208 -4.27 -4.61 21.97
CA SER A 208 -4.57 -4.07 23.31
C SER A 208 -6.08 -3.97 23.57
N GLU A 209 -6.85 -3.72 22.52
CA GLU A 209 -8.32 -3.65 22.56
C GLU A 209 -8.93 -5.02 22.78
N TYR A 210 -8.49 -6.01 22.00
CA TYR A 210 -8.89 -7.39 22.13
C TYR A 210 -8.60 -7.93 23.54
N LYS A 211 -7.44 -7.62 24.12
CA LYS A 211 -7.13 -8.00 25.52
C LYS A 211 -8.15 -7.45 26.53
N ALA A 212 -8.73 -6.28 26.27
CA ALA A 212 -9.69 -5.65 27.17
C ALA A 212 -11.11 -6.17 26.99
N GLU A 213 -11.39 -6.91 25.91
CA GLU A 213 -12.69 -7.52 25.72
C GLU A 213 -12.92 -8.65 26.74
N PRO A 214 -14.08 -8.68 27.42
CA PRO A 214 -14.39 -9.74 28.39
C PRO A 214 -14.39 -11.15 27.78
N THR A 215 -14.69 -11.26 26.47
CA THR A 215 -14.82 -12.53 25.76
C THR A 215 -13.58 -12.92 24.96
N HIS A 216 -12.44 -12.27 25.18
CA HIS A 216 -11.25 -12.53 24.37
C HIS A 216 -10.70 -13.94 24.60
N ASN A 217 -10.15 -14.54 23.54
CA ASN A 217 -9.48 -15.82 23.61
C ASN A 217 -7.99 -15.61 23.89
N SER A 218 -7.53 -16.09 25.04
CA SER A 218 -6.12 -15.96 25.45
C SER A 218 -5.15 -16.62 24.48
N SER A 219 -5.55 -17.70 23.79
CA SER A 219 -4.69 -18.39 22.81
C SER A 219 -4.54 -17.59 21.52
N LEU A 220 -5.60 -16.93 21.04
CA LEU A 220 -5.51 -16.01 19.89
C LEU A 220 -4.61 -14.82 20.22
N LEU A 221 -4.80 -14.23 21.41
CA LEU A 221 -3.99 -13.08 21.85
C LEU A 221 -2.51 -13.44 22.02
N GLU A 222 -2.22 -14.59 22.65
CA GLU A 222 -0.84 -15.08 22.82
C GLU A 222 -0.19 -15.34 21.46
N PHE A 223 -0.90 -16.00 20.54
CA PHE A 223 -0.40 -16.28 19.20
C PHE A 223 -0.10 -15.01 18.42
N ALA A 224 -1.00 -14.02 18.45
CA ALA A 224 -0.80 -12.74 17.79
C ALA A 224 0.47 -12.01 18.27
N LYS A 225 0.74 -12.04 19.57
CA LYS A 225 1.97 -11.42 20.13
C LYS A 225 3.23 -12.16 19.71
N LEU A 226 3.22 -13.49 19.79
CA LEU A 226 4.37 -14.32 19.39
C LEU A 226 4.68 -14.15 17.89
N ASP A 227 3.65 -14.22 17.05
CA ASP A 227 3.78 -14.02 15.61
C ASP A 227 4.32 -12.62 15.28
N PHE A 228 3.76 -11.59 15.92
CA PHE A 228 4.20 -10.21 15.72
C PHE A 228 5.71 -10.05 16.02
N ASP A 229 6.18 -10.59 17.14
CA ASP A 229 7.58 -10.46 17.57
C ASP A 229 8.54 -11.31 16.74
N LEU A 230 8.14 -12.52 16.34
CA LEU A 230 8.93 -13.38 15.45
C LEU A 230 9.09 -12.73 14.07
N LEU A 231 8.02 -12.17 13.52
CA LEU A 231 8.07 -11.43 12.26
C LEU A 231 8.90 -10.14 12.39
N GLN A 232 8.75 -9.40 13.50
CA GLN A 232 9.56 -8.21 13.75
C GLN A 232 11.07 -8.53 13.74
N ARG A 233 11.50 -9.69 14.28
CA ARG A 233 12.91 -10.14 14.21
C ARG A 233 13.38 -10.35 12.77
N LEU A 234 12.54 -10.97 11.94
CA LEU A 234 12.83 -11.14 10.52
C LEU A 234 12.96 -9.77 9.82
N HIS A 235 11.99 -8.89 10.03
CA HIS A 235 11.94 -7.58 9.37
C HIS A 235 13.10 -6.68 9.78
N LEU A 236 13.58 -6.77 11.03
CA LEU A 236 14.79 -6.08 11.46
C LEU A 236 16.06 -6.60 10.77
N LYS A 237 16.17 -7.92 10.52
CA LYS A 237 17.27 -8.49 9.74
C LYS A 237 17.23 -8.00 8.29
N GLU A 238 16.05 -7.96 7.70
CA GLU A 238 15.80 -7.41 6.36
C GLU A 238 16.16 -5.92 6.27
N LEU A 239 15.65 -5.08 7.18
CA LEU A 239 15.96 -3.65 7.27
C LEU A 239 17.46 -3.38 7.40
N LYS A 240 18.15 -4.16 8.23
CA LYS A 240 19.61 -4.06 8.41
C LYS A 240 20.36 -4.37 7.12
N ALA A 241 19.97 -5.43 6.43
CA ALA A 241 20.56 -5.82 5.15
C ALA A 241 20.29 -4.75 4.07
N LEU A 242 19.05 -4.27 3.96
CA LEU A 242 18.67 -3.24 3.00
C LEU A 242 19.39 -1.91 3.27
N SER A 243 19.49 -1.51 4.54
CA SER A 243 20.17 -0.27 4.92
C SER A 243 21.67 -0.31 4.58
N ARG A 244 22.32 -1.47 4.72
CA ARG A 244 23.71 -1.66 4.29
C ARG A 244 23.84 -1.59 2.78
N TRP A 245 23.01 -2.33 2.06
CA TRP A 245 22.96 -2.30 0.59
C TRP A 245 22.80 -0.88 0.06
N TRP A 246 21.89 -0.10 0.66
CA TRP A 246 21.67 1.30 0.27
C TRP A 246 22.82 2.21 0.67
N LYS A 247 23.42 2.03 1.85
CA LYS A 247 24.58 2.83 2.26
C LYS A 247 25.76 2.65 1.31
N ASP A 248 26.01 1.42 0.87
CA ASP A 248 27.08 1.12 -0.09
C ASP A 248 26.78 1.82 -1.42
N LEU A 249 25.56 1.65 -1.95
CA LEU A 249 25.10 2.33 -3.17
C LEU A 249 25.18 3.86 -3.08
N TYR A 250 24.63 4.45 -2.02
CA TYR A 250 24.49 5.89 -1.83
C TYR A 250 25.84 6.59 -1.73
N ASN A 251 26.79 5.99 -1.02
CA ASN A 251 28.13 6.55 -0.84
C ASN A 251 29.03 6.31 -2.05
N GLU A 252 29.02 5.10 -2.63
CA GLU A 252 29.86 4.76 -3.79
C GLU A 252 29.52 5.63 -5.01
N GLU A 253 28.23 5.91 -5.21
CA GLU A 253 27.73 6.63 -6.38
C GLU A 253 27.54 8.15 -6.15
N GLY A 254 27.85 8.65 -4.95
CA GLY A 254 27.74 10.07 -4.61
C GLY A 254 26.31 10.58 -4.80
N LEU A 255 25.32 9.87 -4.23
CA LEU A 255 23.88 10.14 -4.42
C LEU A 255 23.33 11.26 -3.54
N THR A 256 24.16 12.23 -3.14
CA THR A 256 23.81 13.31 -2.21
C THR A 256 22.68 14.23 -2.69
N TYR A 257 22.32 14.15 -3.97
CA TYR A 257 21.19 14.87 -4.58
C TYR A 257 19.85 14.15 -4.42
N SER A 258 19.86 12.82 -4.20
CA SER A 258 18.65 11.99 -4.11
C SER A 258 18.20 11.83 -2.66
N ARG A 259 16.89 11.58 -2.48
CA ARG A 259 16.25 11.33 -1.19
C ARG A 259 16.78 10.04 -0.57
N ASP A 260 17.44 10.16 0.58
CA ASP A 260 17.82 9.02 1.41
C ASP A 260 16.62 8.52 2.24
N ARG A 261 15.82 7.61 1.65
CA ARG A 261 14.54 7.12 2.21
C ARG A 261 14.42 5.59 2.21
N VAL A 262 15.53 4.86 2.29
CA VAL A 262 15.51 3.39 2.16
C VAL A 262 14.66 2.69 3.23
N VAL A 263 14.59 3.24 4.45
CA VAL A 263 13.75 2.71 5.53
C VAL A 263 12.27 2.88 5.19
N GLU A 264 11.90 4.01 4.60
CA GLU A 264 10.55 4.28 4.11
C GLU A 264 10.22 3.42 2.87
N CYS A 265 11.17 3.19 1.96
CA CYS A 265 11.03 2.23 0.85
C CYS A 265 10.74 0.81 1.38
N TYR A 266 11.43 0.39 2.44
CA TYR A 266 11.15 -0.90 3.10
C TYR A 266 9.77 -0.93 3.75
N LEU A 267 9.36 0.14 4.43
CA LEU A 267 8.02 0.24 4.99
C LEU A 267 6.98 0.05 3.88
N TRP A 268 7.20 0.65 2.71
CA TRP A 268 6.30 0.53 1.58
C TRP A 268 6.21 -0.91 1.04
N SER A 269 7.35 -1.62 0.87
CA SER A 269 7.29 -3.04 0.48
C SER A 269 6.65 -3.93 1.56
N TYR A 270 6.90 -3.62 2.83
CA TYR A 270 6.27 -4.28 3.98
C TYR A 270 4.75 -4.14 3.98
N THR A 271 4.21 -3.00 3.52
CA THR A 271 2.75 -2.83 3.43
C THR A 271 2.09 -3.75 2.41
N ALA A 272 2.81 -4.15 1.36
CA ALA A 272 2.28 -5.06 0.35
C ALA A 272 2.16 -6.50 0.88
N TYR A 273 3.14 -6.94 1.68
CA TYR A 273 3.15 -8.26 2.30
C TYR A 273 4.19 -8.34 3.43
N TYR A 274 3.75 -8.68 4.64
CA TYR A 274 4.57 -8.74 5.85
C TYR A 274 4.94 -10.16 6.26
N GLU A 275 4.36 -11.17 5.62
CA GLU A 275 4.46 -12.59 5.96
C GLU A 275 5.88 -13.15 5.71
N LYS A 276 6.29 -14.16 6.47
CA LYS A 276 7.67 -14.68 6.42
C LYS A 276 8.07 -15.20 5.04
N GLU A 277 7.16 -15.90 4.37
CA GLU A 277 7.33 -16.51 3.05
C GLU A 277 7.65 -15.50 1.94
N TYR A 278 7.28 -14.23 2.12
CA TYR A 278 7.50 -13.17 1.13
C TYR A 278 8.76 -12.33 1.40
N SER A 279 9.69 -12.82 2.22
CA SER A 279 10.96 -12.13 2.52
C SER A 279 11.75 -11.74 1.26
N ARG A 280 11.94 -12.69 0.34
CA ARG A 280 12.62 -12.44 -0.96
C ARG A 280 11.89 -11.36 -1.78
N ALA A 281 10.57 -11.50 -1.91
CA ALA A 281 9.74 -10.54 -2.61
C ALA A 281 9.84 -9.13 -1.99
N ARG A 282 9.86 -9.03 -0.64
CA ARG A 282 9.88 -7.73 0.06
C ARG A 282 11.18 -7.00 -0.19
N MET A 283 12.28 -7.74 -0.16
CA MET A 283 13.62 -7.20 -0.38
C MET A 283 13.79 -6.73 -1.82
N ILE A 284 13.35 -7.52 -2.80
CA ILE A 284 13.35 -7.11 -4.21
C ILE A 284 12.47 -5.86 -4.40
N LEU A 285 11.23 -5.87 -3.91
CA LEU A 285 10.33 -4.73 -4.05
C LEU A 285 10.87 -3.47 -3.36
N ALA A 286 11.46 -3.57 -2.16
CA ALA A 286 12.06 -2.42 -1.49
C ALA A 286 13.21 -1.80 -2.31
N LYS A 287 14.06 -2.64 -2.90
CA LYS A 287 15.13 -2.21 -3.81
C LYS A 287 14.58 -1.57 -5.09
N LEU A 288 13.51 -2.13 -5.67
CA LEU A 288 12.82 -1.56 -6.84
C LEU A 288 12.22 -0.19 -6.52
N ILE A 289 11.60 -0.01 -5.35
CA ILE A 289 11.08 1.29 -4.89
C ILE A 289 12.23 2.27 -4.71
N ALA A 290 13.37 1.87 -4.13
CA ALA A 290 14.55 2.72 -4.05
C ALA A 290 15.07 3.13 -5.45
N VAL A 291 15.01 2.23 -6.45
CA VAL A 291 15.34 2.54 -7.85
C VAL A 291 14.35 3.54 -8.46
N ILE A 292 13.05 3.46 -8.16
CA ILE A 292 12.05 4.44 -8.59
C ILE A 292 12.45 5.83 -8.12
N ILE A 293 12.72 5.98 -6.83
CA ILE A 293 13.05 7.27 -6.19
C ILE A 293 14.38 7.82 -6.70
N LEU A 294 15.40 6.97 -6.80
CA LEU A 294 16.70 7.37 -7.33
C LEU A 294 16.60 7.86 -8.77
N THR A 295 15.82 7.16 -9.60
CA THR A 295 15.62 7.55 -11.00
C THR A 295 14.84 8.86 -11.07
N ASP A 296 13.73 8.98 -10.34
CA ASP A 296 12.91 10.20 -10.21
C ASP A 296 13.78 11.44 -9.86
N ASP A 297 14.55 11.35 -8.77
CA ASP A 297 15.44 12.44 -8.34
C ASP A 297 16.55 12.75 -9.36
N THR A 298 16.98 11.74 -10.13
CA THR A 298 17.95 11.95 -11.21
C THR A 298 17.35 12.83 -12.31
N TYR A 299 16.09 12.59 -12.70
CA TYR A 299 15.41 13.39 -13.72
C TYR A 299 15.04 14.80 -13.22
N ASP A 300 14.56 14.93 -11.97
CA ASP A 300 13.98 16.19 -11.47
C ASP A 300 15.01 17.17 -10.89
N VAL A 301 16.08 16.65 -10.29
CA VAL A 301 17.01 17.44 -9.48
C VAL A 301 18.37 17.57 -10.16
N ARG A 302 18.92 16.48 -10.69
CA ARG A 302 20.33 16.44 -11.11
C ARG A 302 20.54 16.58 -12.61
N ALA A 303 19.87 15.77 -13.43
CA ALA A 303 20.15 15.69 -14.85
C ALA A 303 19.60 16.91 -15.60
N THR A 304 20.37 17.38 -16.58
CA THR A 304 19.85 18.29 -17.61
C THR A 304 18.94 17.54 -18.57
N LEU A 305 18.08 18.24 -19.32
CA LEU A 305 17.20 17.59 -20.29
C LEU A 305 17.96 16.75 -21.34
N GLU A 306 19.13 17.22 -21.78
CA GLU A 306 20.01 16.49 -22.70
C GLU A 306 20.52 15.18 -22.07
N GLU A 307 20.89 15.22 -20.78
CA GLU A 307 21.29 14.04 -20.02
C GLU A 307 20.11 13.10 -19.77
N CYS A 308 18.91 13.61 -19.49
CA CYS A 308 17.68 12.80 -19.38
C CYS A 308 17.41 12.00 -20.66
N ARG A 309 17.56 12.64 -21.84
CA ARG A 309 17.41 11.96 -23.14
C ARG A 309 18.41 10.82 -23.32
N LYS A 310 19.68 11.09 -23.03
CA LYS A 310 20.77 10.10 -23.11
C LYS A 310 20.57 8.96 -22.10
N PHE A 311 20.12 9.28 -20.89
CA PHE A 311 19.86 8.30 -19.85
C PHE A 311 18.72 7.37 -20.22
N ASN A 312 17.59 7.94 -20.69
CA ASN A 312 16.47 7.16 -21.18
C ASN A 312 16.91 6.27 -22.35
N GLU A 313 17.67 6.80 -23.31
CA GLU A 313 18.19 6.01 -24.42
C GLU A 313 19.04 4.82 -23.96
N ALA A 314 19.92 5.03 -22.98
CA ALA A 314 20.70 3.94 -22.39
C ALA A 314 19.80 2.90 -21.71
N ILE A 315 18.79 3.33 -20.94
CA ILE A 315 17.81 2.42 -20.31
C ILE A 315 16.99 1.64 -21.35
N GLN A 316 16.60 2.27 -22.46
CA GLN A 316 15.89 1.58 -23.54
C GLN A 316 16.74 0.51 -24.21
N ARG A 317 18.05 0.77 -24.40
CA ARG A 317 19.01 -0.20 -24.95
C ARG A 317 19.32 -1.33 -23.97
N TRP A 318 19.52 -0.99 -22.69
CA TRP A 318 19.87 -1.92 -21.61
C TRP A 318 21.14 -2.76 -21.88
N GLU A 319 22.17 -2.12 -22.43
CA GLU A 319 23.48 -2.71 -22.72
C GLU A 319 24.61 -1.91 -22.06
N GLU A 320 25.71 -2.58 -21.70
CA GLU A 320 26.90 -1.90 -21.15
C GLU A 320 27.51 -0.89 -22.14
N SER A 321 27.41 -1.16 -23.45
CA SER A 321 27.89 -0.30 -24.54
C SER A 321 27.24 1.09 -24.52
N ALA A 322 26.02 1.21 -23.99
CA ALA A 322 25.27 2.46 -23.89
C ALA A 322 25.88 3.45 -22.89
N THR A 323 26.80 3.02 -22.03
CA THR A 323 27.58 3.93 -21.16
C THR A 323 28.35 4.99 -21.94
N SER A 324 28.69 4.73 -23.21
CA SER A 324 29.32 5.70 -24.10
C SER A 324 28.47 6.96 -24.34
N LEU A 325 27.14 6.89 -24.14
CA LEU A 325 26.21 8.01 -24.29
C LEU A 325 26.22 8.94 -23.07
N LEU A 326 26.61 8.44 -21.90
CA LEU A 326 26.32 9.06 -20.61
C LEU A 326 27.50 9.90 -20.09
N PRO A 327 27.27 10.94 -19.27
CA PRO A 327 28.33 11.58 -18.49
C PRO A 327 28.86 10.64 -17.40
N ASP A 328 30.08 10.89 -16.90
CA ASP A 328 30.79 9.94 -16.03
C ASP A 328 30.04 9.55 -14.75
N TYR A 329 29.34 10.49 -14.09
CA TYR A 329 28.55 10.17 -12.90
C TYR A 329 27.37 9.23 -13.21
N MET A 330 26.78 9.39 -14.39
CA MET A 330 25.59 8.65 -14.81
C MET A 330 25.96 7.29 -15.42
N LYS A 331 27.17 7.14 -15.98
CA LYS A 331 27.73 5.84 -16.38
C LYS A 331 27.74 4.87 -15.20
N LYS A 332 28.27 5.32 -14.07
CA LYS A 332 28.38 4.48 -12.87
C LYS A 332 26.99 4.12 -12.32
N LEU A 333 26.11 5.11 -12.20
CA LEU A 333 24.71 4.90 -11.83
C LEU A 333 24.02 3.87 -12.74
N TYR A 334 24.14 4.01 -14.05
CA TYR A 334 23.54 3.10 -15.03
C TYR A 334 24.06 1.66 -14.91
N LEU A 335 25.38 1.47 -14.77
CA LEU A 335 25.97 0.15 -14.55
C LEU A 335 25.49 -0.47 -13.23
N LYS A 336 25.35 0.35 -12.18
CA LYS A 336 24.83 -0.09 -10.89
C LYS A 336 23.36 -0.49 -10.97
N LEU A 337 22.53 0.25 -11.73
CA LEU A 337 21.15 -0.14 -12.04
C LEU A 337 21.10 -1.50 -12.76
N MET A 338 21.93 -1.71 -13.79
CA MET A 338 22.01 -3.01 -14.46
C MET A 338 22.41 -4.13 -13.49
N ASN A 339 23.37 -3.88 -12.60
CA ASN A 339 23.80 -4.84 -11.59
C ASN A 339 22.69 -5.16 -10.59
N ILE A 340 21.88 -4.18 -10.17
CA ILE A 340 20.73 -4.42 -9.27
C ILE A 340 19.73 -5.39 -9.90
N PHE A 341 19.42 -5.23 -11.19
CA PHE A 341 18.53 -6.18 -11.88
C PHE A 341 19.17 -7.56 -12.02
N LYS A 342 20.49 -7.63 -12.23
CA LYS A 342 21.24 -8.88 -12.23
C LYS A 342 21.22 -9.58 -10.86
N GLU A 343 21.35 -8.83 -9.76
CA GLU A 343 21.18 -9.36 -8.40
C GLU A 343 19.80 -10.02 -8.26
N PHE A 344 18.73 -9.39 -8.76
CA PHE A 344 17.41 -10.02 -8.75
C PHE A 344 17.38 -11.32 -9.54
N GLU A 345 17.98 -11.38 -10.73
CA GLU A 345 18.08 -12.61 -11.51
C GLU A 345 18.85 -13.72 -10.79
N ASP A 346 19.86 -13.37 -10.00
CA ASP A 346 20.67 -14.30 -9.22
C ASP A 346 19.95 -14.82 -7.96
N GLU A 347 19.01 -14.04 -7.41
CA GLU A 347 18.11 -14.45 -6.31
C GLU A 347 16.97 -15.39 -6.77
N LEU A 348 16.73 -15.52 -8.08
CA LEU A 348 15.65 -16.31 -8.67
C LEU A 348 16.14 -17.67 -9.21
N LYS A 349 15.26 -18.68 -9.12
CA LYS A 349 15.52 -19.98 -9.75
C LYS A 349 15.59 -19.82 -11.28
N PRO A 350 16.27 -20.73 -12.02
CA PRO A 350 16.38 -20.64 -13.48
C PRO A 350 15.04 -20.47 -14.21
N ASN A 351 13.98 -21.16 -13.76
CA ASN A 351 12.64 -21.07 -14.33
C ASN A 351 11.86 -19.81 -13.90
N GLU A 352 12.37 -19.03 -12.95
CA GLU A 352 11.76 -17.79 -12.43
C GLU A 352 12.43 -16.54 -13.02
N LYS A 353 13.65 -16.64 -13.60
CA LYS A 353 14.42 -15.47 -14.07
C LYS A 353 13.71 -14.59 -15.11
N TYR A 354 12.78 -15.16 -15.88
CA TYR A 354 12.00 -14.40 -16.86
C TYR A 354 11.18 -13.26 -16.23
N ARG A 355 10.87 -13.35 -14.93
CA ARG A 355 10.14 -12.32 -14.17
C ARG A 355 10.90 -10.99 -14.12
N VAL A 356 12.23 -11.03 -14.08
CA VAL A 356 13.06 -9.81 -14.10
C VAL A 356 12.97 -9.11 -15.46
N ALA A 357 12.78 -9.85 -16.56
CA ALA A 357 12.58 -9.25 -17.86
C ALA A 357 11.28 -8.42 -17.94
N PHE A 358 10.20 -8.87 -17.29
CA PHE A 358 8.97 -8.09 -17.13
C PHE A 358 9.23 -6.81 -16.32
N SER A 359 9.90 -6.95 -15.17
CA SER A 359 10.28 -5.81 -14.33
C SER A 359 11.13 -4.78 -15.09
N ARG A 360 12.15 -5.22 -15.83
CA ARG A 360 12.98 -4.38 -16.69
C ARG A 360 12.15 -3.65 -17.74
N LYS A 361 11.21 -4.34 -18.39
CA LYS A 361 10.35 -3.72 -19.41
C LYS A 361 9.47 -2.63 -18.80
N ALA A 362 8.90 -2.87 -17.61
CA ALA A 362 8.14 -1.87 -16.88
C ALA A 362 9.01 -0.67 -16.45
N PHE A 363 10.27 -0.89 -16.05
CA PHE A 363 11.22 0.18 -15.76
C PHE A 363 11.56 1.03 -16.99
N GLN A 364 11.70 0.41 -18.16
CA GLN A 364 11.89 1.12 -19.43
C GLN A 364 10.70 2.03 -19.78
N VAL A 365 9.47 1.56 -19.52
CA VAL A 365 8.26 2.36 -19.70
C VAL A 365 8.24 3.54 -18.72
N LEU A 366 8.59 3.31 -17.45
CA LEU A 366 8.71 4.36 -16.44
C LEU A 366 9.71 5.44 -16.88
N SER A 367 10.93 5.05 -17.25
CA SER A 367 11.98 5.98 -17.73
C SER A 367 11.54 6.83 -18.92
N SER A 368 10.78 6.23 -19.86
CA SER A 368 10.27 6.99 -21.02
C SER A 368 9.24 8.05 -20.61
N ASN A 369 8.44 7.78 -19.57
CA ASN A 369 7.46 8.74 -19.07
C ASN A 369 8.10 9.83 -18.20
N TYR A 370 9.14 9.51 -17.41
CA TYR A 370 9.95 10.52 -16.73
C TYR A 370 10.60 11.49 -17.72
N LEU A 371 11.13 10.97 -18.85
CA LEU A 371 11.62 11.85 -19.91
C LEU A 371 10.52 12.77 -20.45
N GLN A 372 9.30 12.27 -20.64
CA GLN A 372 8.18 13.08 -21.11
C GLN A 372 7.82 14.21 -20.13
N GLU A 373 7.82 13.95 -18.82
CA GLU A 373 7.60 15.00 -17.80
C GLU A 373 8.73 16.02 -17.78
N ALA A 374 9.99 15.58 -17.89
CA ALA A 374 11.14 16.47 -17.98
C ALA A 374 11.05 17.39 -19.21
N GLU A 375 10.59 16.88 -20.36
CA GLU A 375 10.36 17.68 -21.57
C GLU A 375 9.23 18.70 -21.39
N TRP A 376 8.14 18.31 -20.73
CA TRP A 376 7.04 19.23 -20.42
C TRP A 376 7.48 20.34 -19.47
N CYS A 377 8.19 19.99 -18.39
CA CYS A 377 8.73 20.96 -17.45
C CYS A 377 9.67 21.95 -18.15
N HIS A 378 10.65 21.45 -18.92
CA HIS A 378 11.64 22.29 -19.58
C HIS A 378 11.04 23.25 -20.61
N SER A 379 10.01 22.80 -21.35
CA SER A 379 9.32 23.62 -22.34
C SER A 379 8.27 24.57 -21.73
N GLY A 380 8.01 24.48 -20.42
CA GLY A 380 6.90 25.16 -19.77
C GLY A 380 5.54 24.72 -20.31
N TYR A 381 5.47 23.52 -20.91
CA TYR A 381 4.26 23.00 -21.51
C TYR A 381 3.33 22.47 -20.43
N LYS A 382 2.07 22.90 -20.49
CA LYS A 382 1.01 22.43 -19.61
C LYS A 382 0.05 21.56 -20.42
N PRO A 383 0.13 20.22 -20.28
CA PRO A 383 -0.77 19.30 -20.98
C PRO A 383 -2.24 19.50 -20.56
N ARG A 384 -3.16 18.95 -21.37
CA ARG A 384 -4.55 18.75 -20.93
C ARG A 384 -4.56 17.75 -19.77
N PHE A 385 -5.54 17.89 -18.88
CA PHE A 385 -5.71 17.06 -17.69
C PHE A 385 -5.62 15.57 -18.01
N LYS A 386 -6.35 15.09 -19.03
CA LYS A 386 -6.33 13.66 -19.39
C LYS A 386 -4.96 13.18 -19.89
N ASP A 387 -4.26 14.00 -20.67
CA ASP A 387 -2.93 13.67 -21.18
C ASP A 387 -1.89 13.68 -20.04
N GLN A 388 -2.03 14.63 -19.11
CA GLN A 388 -1.21 14.71 -17.90
C GLN A 388 -1.39 13.47 -17.03
N VAL A 389 -2.63 13.08 -16.74
CA VAL A 389 -2.92 11.92 -15.90
C VAL A 389 -2.32 10.66 -16.51
N LYS A 390 -2.46 10.46 -17.83
CA LYS A 390 -1.92 9.29 -18.52
C LYS A 390 -0.41 9.10 -18.33
N VAL A 391 0.37 10.18 -18.38
CA VAL A 391 1.83 10.12 -18.18
C VAL A 391 2.15 10.02 -16.70
N SER A 392 1.55 10.88 -15.88
CA SER A 392 1.92 11.03 -14.48
C SER A 392 1.51 9.85 -13.61
N THR A 393 0.47 9.08 -13.96
CA THR A 393 0.16 7.80 -13.31
C THR A 393 1.24 6.76 -13.57
N VAL A 394 1.90 6.78 -14.73
CA VAL A 394 3.08 5.92 -14.96
C VAL A 394 4.25 6.44 -14.13
N CYS A 395 4.52 7.75 -14.14
CA CYS A 395 5.59 8.38 -13.36
C CYS A 395 5.43 8.23 -11.84
N SER A 396 4.23 7.94 -11.33
CA SER A 396 4.06 7.62 -9.91
C SER A 396 4.80 6.33 -9.50
N GLY A 397 5.33 5.56 -10.46
CA GLY A 397 6.03 4.30 -10.25
C GLY A 397 5.11 3.12 -9.96
N ALA A 398 3.80 3.34 -9.83
CA ALA A 398 2.82 2.33 -9.43
C ALA A 398 2.71 1.15 -10.41
N PRO A 399 2.69 1.35 -11.75
CA PRO A 399 2.70 0.23 -12.69
C PRO A 399 3.97 -0.63 -12.59
N PHE A 400 5.13 0.02 -12.44
CA PHE A 400 6.40 -0.69 -12.27
C PHE A 400 6.45 -1.45 -10.93
N ALA A 401 6.00 -0.82 -9.85
CA ALA A 401 5.85 -1.48 -8.55
C ALA A 401 4.88 -2.66 -8.63
N SER A 402 3.82 -2.59 -9.43
CA SER A 402 2.83 -3.67 -9.60
C SER A 402 3.45 -4.93 -10.20
N VAL A 403 4.33 -4.79 -11.19
CA VAL A 403 5.15 -5.91 -11.69
C VAL A 403 6.15 -6.35 -10.61
N GLY A 404 6.79 -5.40 -9.93
CA GLY A 404 7.72 -5.63 -8.83
C GLY A 404 7.15 -6.46 -7.67
N LEU A 405 5.86 -6.33 -7.36
CA LEU A 405 5.16 -7.11 -6.34
C LEU A 405 5.34 -8.62 -6.56
N LEU A 406 5.34 -9.05 -7.84
CA LEU A 406 5.32 -10.46 -8.24
C LEU A 406 6.72 -11.06 -8.42
N VAL A 407 7.75 -10.25 -8.67
CA VAL A 407 9.09 -10.74 -9.11
C VAL A 407 9.65 -11.79 -8.16
N GLY A 408 9.63 -11.53 -6.85
CA GLY A 408 10.20 -12.42 -5.84
C GLY A 408 9.24 -13.43 -5.23
N MET A 409 7.97 -13.48 -5.66
CA MET A 409 6.92 -14.35 -5.08
C MET A 409 7.05 -15.82 -5.53
N GLY A 410 6.21 -16.68 -4.94
CA GLY A 410 6.07 -18.09 -5.32
C GLY A 410 5.34 -18.29 -6.64
N ASP A 411 5.52 -19.48 -7.24
CA ASP A 411 4.97 -19.84 -8.55
C ASP A 411 3.42 -19.91 -8.57
N ASP A 412 2.81 -20.08 -7.42
CA ASP A 412 1.35 -20.07 -7.21
C ASP A 412 0.72 -18.69 -7.38
N VAL A 413 1.50 -17.61 -7.23
CA VAL A 413 1.04 -16.23 -7.40
C VAL A 413 1.67 -15.55 -8.61
N ALA A 414 2.99 -15.69 -8.79
CA ALA A 414 3.73 -15.06 -9.86
C ALA A 414 3.75 -15.92 -11.13
N THR A 415 2.55 -16.23 -11.63
CA THR A 415 2.37 -16.88 -12.93
C THR A 415 2.71 -15.92 -14.06
N LYS A 416 2.90 -16.46 -15.27
CA LYS A 416 3.18 -15.63 -16.45
C LYS A 416 1.98 -14.73 -16.77
N GLU A 417 0.78 -15.27 -16.62
CA GLU A 417 -0.50 -14.59 -16.82
C GLU A 417 -0.65 -13.42 -15.83
N ALA A 418 -0.25 -13.61 -14.56
CA ALA A 418 -0.24 -12.54 -13.56
C ALA A 418 0.74 -11.41 -13.91
N LEU A 419 1.92 -11.75 -14.44
CA LEU A 419 2.92 -10.75 -14.87
C LEU A 419 2.49 -10.00 -16.14
N GLU A 420 1.87 -10.70 -17.09
CA GLU A 420 1.28 -10.09 -18.28
C GLU A 420 0.14 -9.15 -17.90
N TRP A 421 -0.76 -9.57 -17.00
CA TRP A 421 -1.80 -8.73 -16.42
C TRP A 421 -1.20 -7.49 -15.74
N ALA A 422 -0.24 -7.67 -14.83
CA ALA A 422 0.38 -6.58 -14.09
C ALA A 422 1.10 -5.57 -15.01
N SER A 423 1.61 -6.04 -16.16
CA SER A 423 2.32 -5.20 -17.14
C SER A 423 1.38 -4.45 -18.08
N CYS A 424 0.13 -4.90 -18.25
CA CYS A 424 -0.81 -4.37 -19.25
C CYS A 424 -1.61 -3.14 -18.78
N CYS A 425 -1.55 -2.74 -17.52
CA CYS A 425 -2.08 -1.46 -16.99
C CYS A 425 -3.56 -1.15 -17.32
N THR A 426 -4.52 -2.03 -16.99
CA THR A 426 -5.93 -1.80 -17.42
C THR A 426 -6.98 -1.62 -16.32
N ASP A 427 -6.80 -2.19 -15.13
CA ASP A 427 -7.83 -2.23 -14.08
C ASP A 427 -7.26 -1.83 -12.69
N ALA A 428 -7.02 -2.77 -11.76
CA ALA A 428 -6.48 -2.49 -10.43
C ALA A 428 -5.13 -1.78 -10.47
N VAL A 429 -4.26 -2.10 -11.44
CA VAL A 429 -2.94 -1.45 -11.59
C VAL A 429 -3.09 0.02 -11.96
N GLN A 430 -3.99 0.33 -12.89
CA GLN A 430 -4.27 1.72 -13.29
C GLN A 430 -4.91 2.48 -12.12
N ALA A 431 -5.86 1.87 -11.42
CA ALA A 431 -6.51 2.49 -10.27
C ALA A 431 -5.54 2.71 -9.10
N PHE A 432 -4.62 1.77 -8.83
CA PHE A 432 -3.52 1.97 -7.88
C PHE A 432 -2.65 3.17 -8.28
N ALA A 433 -2.31 3.29 -9.56
CA ALA A 433 -1.54 4.41 -10.07
C ALA A 433 -2.29 5.75 -9.93
N GLU A 434 -3.60 5.76 -10.17
CA GLU A 434 -4.47 6.93 -9.97
C GLU A 434 -4.54 7.34 -8.49
N VAL A 435 -4.81 6.42 -7.57
CA VAL A 435 -4.82 6.71 -6.12
C VAL A 435 -3.46 7.29 -5.71
N THR A 436 -2.36 6.65 -6.13
CA THR A 436 -1.00 7.10 -5.81
C THR A 436 -0.75 8.52 -6.33
N ARG A 437 -1.01 8.75 -7.62
CA ARG A 437 -0.73 10.02 -8.29
C ARG A 437 -1.58 11.16 -7.74
N PHE A 438 -2.89 10.95 -7.61
CA PHE A 438 -3.81 11.99 -7.16
C PHE A 438 -3.58 12.38 -5.70
N MET A 439 -3.36 11.41 -4.80
CA MET A 439 -3.05 11.73 -3.41
C MET A 439 -1.70 12.44 -3.27
N ASN A 440 -0.67 12.03 -4.03
CA ASN A 440 0.60 12.74 -4.06
C ASN A 440 0.44 14.17 -4.60
N ASP A 441 -0.28 14.36 -5.70
CA ASP A 441 -0.51 15.70 -6.28
C ASP A 441 -1.26 16.63 -5.33
N LEU A 442 -2.26 16.12 -4.61
CA LEU A 442 -2.98 16.89 -3.60
C LEU A 442 -2.07 17.31 -2.44
N ALA A 443 -1.19 16.41 -1.99
CA ALA A 443 -0.22 16.70 -0.95
C ALA A 443 0.82 17.75 -1.40
N SER A 444 1.38 17.56 -2.59
CA SER A 444 2.35 18.46 -3.21
C SER A 444 1.76 19.83 -3.51
N PHE A 445 0.53 19.89 -4.02
CA PHE A 445 -0.17 21.16 -4.29
C PHE A 445 -0.44 21.97 -3.01
N LYS A 446 -0.86 21.31 -1.92
CA LYS A 446 -1.14 21.98 -0.64
C LYS A 446 0.13 22.51 0.03
N ARG A 447 1.24 21.76 -0.06
CA ARG A 447 2.53 22.15 0.54
C ARG A 447 3.29 23.19 -0.30
N GLY A 448 3.19 23.08 -1.61
CA GLY A 448 4.11 23.69 -2.56
C GLY A 448 5.03 22.63 -3.17
N LYS A 449 5.04 22.55 -4.50
CA LYS A 449 5.87 21.65 -5.29
C LYS A 449 7.30 22.17 -5.46
N ASN A 450 8.22 21.32 -5.90
CA ASN A 450 9.57 21.78 -6.22
C ASN A 450 9.57 22.66 -7.47
N LYS A 451 10.56 23.55 -7.59
CA LYS A 451 10.64 24.54 -8.69
C LYS A 451 10.69 23.90 -10.09
N ASN A 452 11.17 22.66 -10.19
CA ASN A 452 11.34 21.92 -11.43
C ASN A 452 10.25 20.86 -11.65
N ASP A 453 9.17 20.87 -10.87
CA ASP A 453 8.10 19.89 -11.07
C ASP A 453 7.18 20.33 -12.20
N VAL A 454 6.79 19.37 -13.05
CA VAL A 454 5.75 19.58 -14.06
C VAL A 454 4.42 20.03 -13.42
N ALA A 455 3.49 20.56 -14.21
CA ALA A 455 2.17 20.89 -13.71
C ALA A 455 1.46 19.64 -13.19
N SER A 456 1.00 19.66 -11.94
CA SER A 456 0.28 18.55 -11.32
C SER A 456 -1.11 18.35 -11.94
N SER A 457 -1.77 17.24 -11.62
CA SER A 457 -3.16 16.99 -12.05
C SER A 457 -4.10 18.10 -11.58
N VAL A 458 -3.92 18.63 -10.36
CA VAL A 458 -4.67 19.77 -9.82
C VAL A 458 -4.44 21.03 -10.67
N GLU A 459 -3.18 21.36 -10.97
CA GLU A 459 -2.84 22.55 -11.75
C GLU A 459 -3.37 22.45 -13.19
N CYS A 460 -3.23 21.28 -13.82
CA CYS A 460 -3.75 21.01 -15.17
C CYS A 460 -5.27 21.14 -15.21
N TYR A 461 -5.97 20.61 -14.21
CA TYR A 461 -7.42 20.74 -14.10
C TYR A 461 -7.88 22.20 -13.95
N ILE A 462 -7.21 22.98 -13.08
CA ILE A 462 -7.47 24.42 -12.92
C ILE A 462 -7.31 25.15 -14.26
N SER A 463 -6.25 24.84 -15.00
CA SER A 463 -5.97 25.50 -16.29
C SER A 463 -7.02 25.20 -17.35
N GLU A 464 -7.39 23.93 -17.47
CA GLU A 464 -8.26 23.47 -18.55
C GLU A 464 -9.70 23.93 -18.34
N HIS A 465 -10.16 23.93 -17.08
CA HIS A 465 -11.55 24.22 -16.75
C HIS A 465 -11.78 25.64 -16.21
N GLY A 466 -10.73 26.42 -15.92
CA GLY A 466 -10.85 27.78 -15.40
C GLY A 466 -11.52 27.86 -14.02
N VAL A 467 -11.30 26.85 -13.17
CA VAL A 467 -11.93 26.72 -11.85
C VAL A 467 -10.99 27.13 -10.70
N THR A 468 -11.54 27.28 -9.49
CA THR A 468 -10.71 27.52 -8.29
C THR A 468 -9.93 26.28 -7.86
N SER A 469 -8.92 26.48 -7.01
CA SER A 469 -8.16 25.39 -6.40
C SER A 469 -9.04 24.43 -5.60
N ASP A 470 -10.08 24.93 -4.93
CA ASP A 470 -10.96 24.11 -4.11
C ASP A 470 -11.83 23.19 -4.96
N VAL A 471 -12.35 23.70 -6.08
CA VAL A 471 -13.12 22.91 -7.05
C VAL A 471 -12.24 21.85 -7.70
N ALA A 472 -11.00 22.19 -8.08
CA ALA A 472 -10.06 21.24 -8.62
C ALA A 472 -9.69 20.16 -7.60
N CYS A 473 -9.34 20.55 -6.36
CA CYS A 473 -9.03 19.60 -5.28
C CYS A 473 -10.20 18.64 -5.04
N ALA A 474 -11.43 19.15 -4.94
CA ALA A 474 -12.62 18.32 -4.74
C ALA A 474 -12.84 17.35 -5.91
N LYS A 475 -12.56 17.77 -7.16
CA LYS A 475 -12.64 16.87 -8.30
C LYS A 475 -11.57 15.78 -8.24
N ILE A 476 -10.33 16.11 -7.89
CA ILE A 476 -9.26 15.11 -7.75
C ILE A 476 -9.54 14.16 -6.58
N ASP A 477 -10.05 14.64 -5.44
CA ASP A 477 -10.52 13.80 -4.33
C ASP A 477 -11.61 12.82 -4.80
N SER A 478 -12.57 13.27 -5.62
CA SER A 478 -13.58 12.39 -6.24
C SER A 478 -12.97 11.33 -7.16
N LEU A 479 -11.91 11.65 -7.91
CA LEU A 479 -11.24 10.66 -8.76
C LEU A 479 -10.45 9.62 -7.94
N VAL A 480 -9.95 9.99 -6.76
CA VAL A 480 -9.39 9.01 -5.81
C VAL A 480 -10.47 8.02 -5.38
N GLU A 481 -11.67 8.49 -5.06
CA GLU A 481 -12.81 7.62 -4.72
C GLU A 481 -13.22 6.71 -5.89
N ASP A 482 -13.26 7.23 -7.12
CA ASP A 482 -13.55 6.43 -8.31
C ASP A 482 -12.50 5.32 -8.53
N ALA A 483 -11.22 5.62 -8.29
CA ALA A 483 -10.15 4.63 -8.36
C ALA A 483 -10.28 3.55 -7.28
N TRP A 484 -10.66 3.91 -6.04
CA TRP A 484 -10.97 2.92 -5.00
C TRP A 484 -12.11 1.98 -5.39
N LYS A 485 -13.17 2.49 -6.04
CA LYS A 485 -14.27 1.67 -6.56
C LYS A 485 -13.79 0.67 -7.62
N THR A 486 -12.86 1.08 -8.48
CA THR A 486 -12.23 0.19 -9.48
C THR A 486 -11.38 -0.89 -8.81
N ILE A 487 -10.60 -0.55 -7.79
CA ILE A 487 -9.79 -1.51 -7.01
C ILE A 487 -10.69 -2.56 -6.33
N ASN A 488 -11.79 -2.12 -5.72
CA ASN A 488 -12.75 -3.02 -5.09
C ASN A 488 -13.37 -3.97 -6.13
N ARG A 489 -13.73 -3.47 -7.31
CA ARG A 489 -14.32 -4.25 -8.40
C ARG A 489 -13.38 -5.33 -8.94
N ALA A 490 -12.10 -5.02 -9.11
CA ALA A 490 -11.12 -5.96 -9.66
C ALA A 490 -10.99 -7.26 -8.84
N ARG A 491 -11.37 -7.23 -7.55
CA ARG A 491 -11.42 -8.42 -6.68
C ARG A 491 -12.41 -9.49 -7.16
N PHE A 492 -13.43 -9.10 -7.92
CA PHE A 492 -14.50 -9.98 -8.37
C PHE A 492 -14.38 -10.36 -9.85
N GLU A 493 -13.68 -9.54 -10.64
CA GLU A 493 -13.57 -9.73 -12.10
C GLU A 493 -12.46 -10.72 -12.49
N HIS A 494 -11.49 -10.93 -11.60
CA HIS A 494 -10.26 -11.68 -11.89
C HIS A 494 -10.00 -12.81 -10.90
N ASN A 495 -10.95 -13.72 -10.70
CA ASN A 495 -10.84 -14.80 -9.70
C ASN A 495 -9.54 -15.61 -9.79
N GLU A 496 -9.08 -15.96 -11.00
CA GLU A 496 -7.83 -16.71 -11.19
C GLU A 496 -6.57 -15.89 -10.87
N LEU A 497 -6.64 -14.57 -11.00
CA LEU A 497 -5.54 -13.64 -10.68
C LEU A 497 -5.72 -12.97 -9.31
N LEU A 498 -6.73 -13.35 -8.54
CA LEU A 498 -7.05 -12.74 -7.26
C LEU A 498 -5.84 -12.66 -6.31
N PRO A 499 -4.95 -13.67 -6.22
CA PRO A 499 -3.74 -13.53 -5.41
C PRO A 499 -2.84 -12.36 -5.85
N ALA A 500 -2.68 -12.12 -7.15
CA ALA A 500 -1.91 -11.00 -7.69
C ALA A 500 -2.65 -9.66 -7.52
N VAL A 501 -3.96 -9.62 -7.79
CA VAL A 501 -4.82 -8.45 -7.54
C VAL A 501 -4.75 -8.03 -6.09
N GLN A 502 -4.82 -8.99 -5.15
CA GLN A 502 -4.74 -8.73 -3.72
C GLN A 502 -3.44 -8.01 -3.34
N ARG A 503 -2.30 -8.35 -3.96
CA ARG A 503 -1.03 -7.64 -3.73
C ARG A 503 -1.09 -6.18 -4.17
N VAL A 504 -1.75 -5.89 -5.29
CA VAL A 504 -1.98 -4.51 -5.75
C VAL A 504 -2.91 -3.77 -4.78
N VAL A 505 -3.95 -4.43 -4.26
CA VAL A 505 -4.80 -3.79 -3.24
C VAL A 505 -4.03 -3.54 -1.95
N ASP A 506 -3.25 -4.51 -1.47
CA ASP A 506 -2.47 -4.41 -0.24
C ASP A 506 -1.49 -3.22 -0.29
N ILE A 507 -0.78 -3.02 -1.41
CA ILE A 507 0.08 -1.84 -1.57
C ILE A 507 -0.71 -0.54 -1.72
N THR A 508 -1.88 -0.55 -2.36
CA THR A 508 -2.71 0.67 -2.50
C THR A 508 -3.19 1.18 -1.14
N VAL A 509 -3.47 0.28 -0.19
CA VAL A 509 -3.84 0.61 1.20
C VAL A 509 -2.75 1.39 1.94
N SER A 510 -1.51 1.43 1.43
CA SER A 510 -0.46 2.30 1.99
C SER A 510 -0.57 3.77 1.57
N MET A 511 -1.34 4.11 0.52
CA MET A 511 -1.41 5.49 0.01
C MET A 511 -1.94 6.48 1.06
N PRO A 512 -3.00 6.17 1.84
CA PRO A 512 -3.41 7.04 2.94
C PRO A 512 -2.37 7.20 4.05
N LEU A 513 -1.51 6.20 4.29
CA LEU A 513 -0.42 6.33 5.25
C LEU A 513 0.64 7.33 4.73
N MET A 514 0.94 7.31 3.43
CA MET A 514 1.99 8.14 2.82
C MET A 514 1.52 9.56 2.48
N TYR A 515 0.26 9.72 2.09
CA TYR A 515 -0.28 10.95 1.50
C TYR A 515 -1.58 11.46 2.15
N GLY A 516 -2.05 10.79 3.21
CA GLY A 516 -3.24 11.19 3.97
C GLY A 516 -3.14 12.61 4.52
N ASP A 517 -4.29 13.22 4.81
CA ASP A 517 -4.43 14.64 5.21
C ASP A 517 -3.81 15.65 4.21
N LYS A 518 -3.54 15.21 2.97
CA LYS A 518 -2.83 15.97 1.94
C LYS A 518 -1.42 16.36 2.44
N LYS A 519 -0.68 15.39 2.97
CA LYS A 519 0.71 15.56 3.46
C LYS A 519 1.62 14.54 2.79
N ASP A 520 2.76 14.96 2.26
CA ASP A 520 3.79 14.03 1.78
C ASP A 520 4.68 13.62 2.97
N VAL A 521 4.38 12.49 3.59
CA VAL A 521 5.21 11.94 4.68
C VAL A 521 6.25 10.95 4.17
N PHE A 522 6.34 10.70 2.86
CA PHE A 522 7.41 9.90 2.28
C PHE A 522 8.68 10.76 2.10
N THR A 523 8.55 11.87 1.37
CA THR A 523 9.64 12.82 1.20
C THR A 523 10.01 13.47 2.54
N PHE A 524 9.00 13.78 3.37
CA PHE A 524 9.16 14.43 4.68
C PHE A 524 8.87 13.46 5.83
N CYS A 525 9.82 12.56 6.09
CA CYS A 525 9.56 11.30 6.79
C CYS A 525 9.43 11.37 8.32
N ASP A 526 9.46 12.57 8.92
CA ASP A 526 9.19 12.74 10.36
C ASP A 526 7.82 12.17 10.76
N GLY A 527 6.82 12.27 9.88
CA GLY A 527 5.48 11.71 10.10
C GLY A 527 5.44 10.18 10.21
N LEU A 528 6.35 9.47 9.53
CA LEU A 528 6.42 8.00 9.52
C LEU A 528 7.23 7.43 10.68
N LYS A 529 8.10 8.25 11.30
CA LYS A 529 9.02 7.82 12.37
C LYS A 529 8.30 7.10 13.52
N GLY A 530 7.15 7.62 13.94
CA GLY A 530 6.35 7.01 15.01
C GLY A 530 5.80 5.63 14.64
N VAL A 531 5.34 5.47 13.40
CA VAL A 531 4.80 4.20 12.88
C VAL A 531 5.92 3.17 12.73
N ILE A 532 7.04 3.54 12.10
CA ILE A 532 8.23 2.67 11.92
C ILE A 532 8.75 2.17 13.27
N LYS A 533 8.85 3.05 14.28
CA LYS A 533 9.26 2.64 15.64
C LYS A 533 8.31 1.62 16.25
N ARG A 534 6.99 1.78 16.09
CA ARG A 534 6.02 0.82 16.65
C ARG A 534 6.05 -0.52 15.92
N LEU A 535 6.21 -0.52 14.60
CA LEU A 535 6.23 -1.75 13.81
C LEU A 535 7.53 -2.55 14.04
N PHE A 536 8.68 -1.88 14.09
CA PHE A 536 9.97 -2.58 14.02
C PHE A 536 10.77 -2.57 15.33
N LEU A 537 10.51 -1.66 16.27
CA LEU A 537 11.36 -1.50 17.47
C LEU A 537 10.64 -1.76 18.80
N LYS A 538 9.30 -1.86 18.81
CA LYS A 538 8.53 -2.14 20.02
C LYS A 538 7.98 -3.57 19.95
N PRO A 539 8.44 -4.50 20.81
CA PRO A 539 7.86 -5.84 20.87
C PRO A 539 6.46 -5.81 21.48
N ALA A 540 5.63 -6.77 21.11
CA ALA A 540 4.28 -7.00 21.61
C ALA A 540 4.27 -7.82 22.92
N LEU A 541 5.27 -8.68 23.12
CA LEU A 541 5.56 -9.33 24.40
C LEU A 541 6.34 -8.35 25.30
N LEU A 542 5.59 -7.57 26.08
CA LEU A 542 6.08 -6.85 27.25
C LEU A 542 5.61 -7.55 28.52
#